data_AF-A0A259MJY0-F1
#
_entry.id   AF-A0A259MJY0-F1
#
_cell.length_a   1.000
_cell.length_b   1.000
_cell.length_c   1.000
_cell.angle_alpha   90.00
_cell.angle_beta   90.00
_cell.angle_gamma   90.00
#
_symmetry.space_group_name_H-M   'P 1'
#
loop_
_entity.id
_entity.type
_entity.pdbx_description
1 polymer ?
#
loop_
_entity_poly.entity_id
_entity_poly.type
_entity_poly.pdbx_seq_one_letter_code
_entity_poly.pdbx_strand_id
1 'polypeptide(L)'
;MLTFVVVAPLIGLLVFWLLPERSNLLVLSAFFGTCLLALVIAVLPLGRNAPAALGLRPVGWRLIVFAVLGTTVLSFAVSQLGPQPEGVKQVTEGIQGTARILQTLAVLGLLAPIVEELVFRGLLYGWLAGRWSNLVAFVLSSLAFAAAHTEPLHILLVLPLGFWFGWLRWRTGSLVPTIVAHIINNTIAVSAASFLSP
;
A
#
# COMPACT_ATOMS: atom_id res chain seq x y z
N MET A 1 4.32 -19.60 13.68
CA MET A 1 3.38 -19.04 12.68
C MET A 1 3.42 -17.51 12.68
N LEU A 2 3.10 -16.84 13.80
CA LEU A 2 3.14 -15.36 13.93
C LEU A 2 4.51 -14.73 13.58
N THR A 3 5.60 -15.38 13.98
CA THR A 3 6.97 -14.96 13.65
C THR A 3 7.19 -14.92 12.13
N PHE A 4 6.66 -15.87 11.37
CA PHE A 4 6.79 -15.88 9.91
C PHE A 4 5.98 -14.74 9.26
N VAL A 5 4.77 -14.48 9.76
CA VAL A 5 3.85 -13.45 9.24
C VAL A 5 4.40 -12.02 9.36
N VAL A 6 5.20 -11.76 10.39
CA VAL A 6 5.77 -10.43 10.65
C VAL A 6 7.23 -10.35 10.21
N VAL A 7 8.03 -11.38 10.49
CA VAL A 7 9.47 -11.36 10.20
C VAL A 7 9.76 -11.55 8.71
N ALA A 8 9.00 -12.36 7.97
CA ALA A 8 9.28 -12.54 6.54
C ALA A 8 9.03 -11.25 5.73
N PRO A 9 7.93 -10.50 5.93
CA PRO A 9 7.79 -9.18 5.31
C PRO A 9 8.84 -8.17 5.77
N LEU A 10 9.23 -8.17 7.06
CA LEU A 10 10.27 -7.27 7.56
C LEU A 10 11.67 -7.61 7.00
N ILE A 11 12.01 -8.89 6.85
CA ILE A 11 13.24 -9.33 6.17
C ILE A 11 13.16 -8.96 4.70
N GLY A 12 12.03 -9.17 4.03
CA GLY A 12 11.82 -8.73 2.64
C GLY A 12 12.03 -7.22 2.50
N LEU A 13 11.50 -6.44 3.45
CA LEU A 13 11.66 -4.99 3.50
C LEU A 13 13.13 -4.60 3.72
N LEU A 14 13.85 -5.30 4.62
CA LEU A 14 15.27 -5.10 4.87
C LEU A 14 16.13 -5.46 3.66
N VAL A 15 15.85 -6.59 2.99
CA VAL A 15 16.55 -7.02 1.79
C VAL A 15 16.31 -6.03 0.65
N PHE A 16 15.06 -5.60 0.45
CA PHE A 16 14.74 -4.52 -0.48
C PHE A 16 15.53 -3.24 -0.13
N TRP A 17 15.69 -2.96 1.15
CA TRP A 17 16.53 -1.87 1.68
C TRP A 17 18.03 -2.03 1.44
N LEU A 18 18.49 -3.15 0.91
CA LEU A 18 19.90 -3.39 0.57
C LEU A 18 20.13 -3.47 -0.93
N LEU A 19 19.07 -3.54 -1.75
CA LEU A 19 19.19 -3.62 -3.21
C LEU A 19 19.59 -2.25 -3.80
N PRO A 20 20.52 -2.20 -4.78
CA PRO A 20 20.90 -0.95 -5.45
C PRO A 20 19.80 -0.39 -6.37
N GLU A 21 19.04 -1.26 -7.05
CA GLU A 21 18.04 -0.88 -8.06
C GLU A 21 16.59 -1.03 -7.58
N ARG A 22 16.23 -0.31 -6.50
CA ARG A 22 14.91 -0.46 -5.84
C ARG A 22 13.73 0.04 -6.67
N SER A 23 13.97 0.96 -7.59
CA SER A 23 12.99 1.52 -8.52
C SER A 23 12.78 0.64 -9.77
N ASN A 24 13.57 -0.42 -9.95
CA ASN A 24 13.42 -1.34 -11.07
C ASN A 24 12.12 -2.15 -10.93
N LEU A 25 11.25 -2.10 -11.94
CA LEU A 25 9.96 -2.80 -11.91
C LEU A 25 10.08 -4.30 -11.68
N LEU A 26 11.16 -4.95 -12.12
CA LEU A 26 11.36 -6.38 -11.87
C LEU A 26 11.62 -6.64 -10.38
N VAL A 27 12.44 -5.80 -9.76
CA VAL A 27 12.72 -5.86 -8.32
C VAL A 27 11.46 -5.60 -7.51
N LEU A 28 10.68 -4.57 -7.88
CA LEU A 28 9.39 -4.25 -7.25
C LEU A 28 8.38 -5.41 -7.41
N SER A 29 8.31 -6.01 -8.59
CA SER A 29 7.44 -7.16 -8.85
C SER A 29 7.80 -8.36 -7.97
N ALA A 30 9.10 -8.67 -7.86
CA ALA A 30 9.59 -9.75 -7.01
C ALA A 30 9.33 -9.45 -5.52
N PHE A 31 9.55 -8.21 -5.09
CA PHE A 31 9.26 -7.77 -3.72
C PHE A 31 7.78 -7.95 -3.37
N PHE A 32 6.86 -7.36 -4.13
CA PHE A 32 5.44 -7.50 -3.84
C PHE A 32 4.93 -8.93 -4.03
N GLY A 33 5.46 -9.67 -5.01
CA GLY A 33 5.13 -11.09 -5.21
C GLY A 33 5.54 -11.97 -4.02
N THR A 34 6.74 -11.75 -3.47
CA THR A 34 7.20 -12.48 -2.27
C THR A 34 6.42 -12.08 -1.02
N CYS A 35 6.07 -10.80 -0.85
CA CYS A 35 5.18 -10.35 0.23
C CYS A 35 3.79 -11.00 0.13
N LEU A 36 3.21 -11.06 -1.08
CA LEU A 36 1.93 -11.71 -1.31
C LEU A 36 1.98 -13.22 -1.01
N LEU A 37 3.04 -13.91 -1.45
CA LEU A 37 3.24 -15.32 -1.15
C LEU A 37 3.38 -15.57 0.37
N ALA A 38 4.18 -14.74 1.05
CA ALA A 38 4.35 -14.81 2.50
C ALA A 38 3.02 -14.56 3.23
N LEU A 39 2.22 -13.59 2.77
CA LEU A 39 0.88 -13.33 3.27
C LEU A 39 -0.04 -14.53 3.07
N VAL A 40 -0.06 -15.14 1.87
CA VAL A 40 -0.87 -16.32 1.60
C VAL A 40 -0.51 -17.43 2.59
N ILE A 41 0.78 -17.79 2.68
CA ILE A 41 1.27 -18.81 3.61
C ILE A 41 0.88 -18.49 5.06
N ALA A 42 0.98 -17.22 5.47
CA ALA A 42 0.61 -16.75 6.79
C ALA A 42 -0.87 -16.96 7.12
N VAL A 43 -1.78 -16.80 6.15
CA VAL A 43 -3.23 -16.91 6.37
C VAL A 43 -3.82 -18.25 5.96
N LEU A 44 -3.07 -19.11 5.25
CA LEU A 44 -3.51 -20.46 4.85
C LEU A 44 -4.13 -21.26 6.01
N PRO A 45 -3.56 -21.29 7.23
CA PRO A 45 -4.13 -22.05 8.35
C PRO A 45 -5.48 -21.52 8.85
N LEU A 46 -5.86 -20.29 8.49
CA LEU A 46 -7.17 -19.72 8.83
C LEU A 46 -8.28 -20.23 7.88
N GLY A 47 -7.92 -20.86 6.76
CA GLY A 47 -8.86 -21.39 5.78
C GLY A 47 -9.91 -20.35 5.35
N ARG A 48 -11.20 -20.73 5.42
CA ARG A 48 -12.33 -19.86 5.05
C ARG A 48 -12.46 -18.59 5.91
N ASN A 49 -11.82 -18.54 7.07
CA ASN A 49 -11.85 -17.38 7.96
C ASN A 49 -10.79 -16.32 7.61
N ALA A 50 -9.86 -16.61 6.69
CA ALA A 50 -8.77 -15.69 6.32
C ALA A 50 -9.27 -14.31 5.87
N PRO A 51 -10.31 -14.17 5.00
CA PRO A 51 -10.79 -12.84 4.61
C PRO A 51 -11.31 -12.03 5.79
N ALA A 52 -12.11 -12.66 6.65
CA ALA A 52 -12.67 -12.01 7.83
C ALA A 52 -11.59 -11.59 8.83
N ALA A 53 -10.53 -12.40 9.00
CA ALA A 53 -9.38 -12.13 9.86
C ALA A 53 -8.54 -10.95 9.35
N LEU A 54 -8.38 -10.82 8.02
CA LEU A 54 -7.73 -9.67 7.40
C LEU A 54 -8.61 -8.41 7.43
N GLY A 55 -9.91 -8.55 7.72
CA GLY A 55 -10.85 -7.43 7.67
C GLY A 55 -11.41 -7.17 6.26
N LEU A 56 -11.36 -8.15 5.35
CA LEU A 56 -12.12 -8.10 4.10
C LEU A 56 -13.61 -8.33 4.41
N ARG A 57 -14.33 -7.23 4.63
CA ARG A 57 -15.76 -7.22 4.97
C ARG A 57 -16.54 -6.38 3.96
N PRO A 58 -17.70 -6.85 3.46
CA PRO A 58 -18.55 -6.05 2.59
C PRO A 58 -18.95 -4.73 3.26
N VAL A 59 -19.07 -3.67 2.47
CA VAL A 59 -19.44 -2.32 2.90
C VAL A 59 -20.37 -1.70 1.86
N GLY A 60 -21.18 -0.71 2.28
CA GLY A 60 -22.02 0.04 1.35
C GLY A 60 -21.20 0.90 0.38
N TRP A 61 -21.65 1.01 -0.87
CA TRP A 61 -20.96 1.75 -1.93
C TRP A 61 -20.65 3.21 -1.58
N ARG A 62 -21.49 3.86 -0.76
CA ARG A 62 -21.27 5.24 -0.28
C ARG A 62 -19.94 5.40 0.46
N LEU A 63 -19.53 4.39 1.23
CA LEU A 63 -18.25 4.41 1.94
C LEU A 63 -17.07 4.24 0.98
N ILE A 64 -17.25 3.46 -0.08
CA ILE A 64 -16.23 3.31 -1.14
C ILE A 64 -16.07 4.63 -1.88
N VAL A 65 -17.17 5.27 -2.30
CA VAL A 65 -17.13 6.58 -2.97
C VAL A 65 -16.49 7.63 -2.08
N PHE A 66 -16.88 7.69 -0.80
CA PHE A 66 -16.27 8.62 0.16
C PHE A 66 -14.76 8.36 0.33
N ALA A 67 -14.35 7.09 0.45
CA ALA A 67 -12.94 6.73 0.54
C ALA A 67 -12.17 7.17 -0.71
N VAL A 68 -12.71 6.91 -1.91
CA VAL A 68 -12.08 7.29 -3.19
C VAL A 68 -11.97 8.81 -3.30
N LEU A 69 -13.06 9.55 -3.11
CA LEU A 69 -13.05 11.02 -3.23
C LEU A 69 -12.12 11.68 -2.22
N GLY A 70 -12.16 11.23 -0.96
CA GLY A 70 -11.27 11.74 0.09
C GLY A 70 -9.80 11.44 -0.22
N THR A 71 -9.50 10.25 -0.75
CA THR A 71 -8.14 9.89 -1.18
C THR A 71 -7.69 10.76 -2.34
N THR A 72 -8.52 10.94 -3.37
CA THR A 72 -8.18 11.77 -4.53
C THR A 72 -7.90 13.23 -4.13
N VAL A 73 -8.74 13.82 -3.27
CA VAL A 73 -8.54 15.19 -2.77
C VAL A 73 -7.26 15.29 -1.96
N LEU A 74 -7.01 14.33 -1.06
CA LEU A 74 -5.82 14.32 -0.23
C LEU A 74 -4.54 14.15 -1.07
N SER A 75 -4.53 13.20 -2.00
CA SER A 75 -3.40 12.98 -2.91
C SER A 75 -3.12 14.18 -3.80
N PHE A 76 -4.17 14.84 -4.29
CA PHE A 76 -4.01 16.09 -5.02
C PHE A 76 -3.41 17.18 -4.14
N ALA A 77 -3.88 17.35 -2.90
CA ALA A 77 -3.30 18.34 -1.99
C ALA A 77 -1.83 18.05 -1.69
N VAL A 78 -1.47 16.78 -1.43
CA VAL A 78 -0.09 16.34 -1.20
C VAL A 78 0.80 16.59 -2.42
N SER A 79 0.29 16.38 -3.64
CA SER A 79 1.07 16.60 -4.86
C SER A 79 1.44 18.08 -5.10
N GLN A 80 0.78 19.01 -4.41
CA GLN A 80 1.12 20.44 -4.44
C GLN A 80 2.19 20.85 -3.41
N LEU A 81 2.57 19.98 -2.47
CA LEU A 81 3.41 20.34 -1.33
C LEU A 81 4.91 20.42 -1.64
N GLY A 82 5.36 19.99 -2.82
CA GLY A 82 6.77 20.03 -3.16
C GLY A 82 7.15 19.19 -4.36
N PRO A 83 8.46 18.99 -4.58
CA PRO A 83 8.94 18.16 -5.66
C PRO A 83 8.53 16.70 -5.47
N GLN A 84 8.49 15.96 -6.57
CA GLN A 84 8.29 14.51 -6.51
C GLN A 84 9.50 13.83 -5.84
N PRO A 85 9.26 12.77 -5.05
CA PRO A 85 10.32 11.92 -4.54
C PRO A 85 11.16 11.30 -5.67
N GLU A 86 12.45 11.12 -5.43
CA GLU A 86 13.41 10.64 -6.43
C GLU A 86 13.06 9.23 -6.92
N GLY A 87 12.62 8.34 -6.01
CA GLY A 87 12.17 7.00 -6.39
C GLY A 87 10.94 7.01 -7.31
N VAL A 88 10.04 8.00 -7.12
CA VAL A 88 8.86 8.17 -7.97
C VAL A 88 9.28 8.68 -9.35
N LYS A 89 10.18 9.67 -9.42
CA LYS A 89 10.70 10.19 -10.70
C LYS A 89 11.36 9.10 -11.53
N GLN A 90 12.24 8.30 -10.94
CA GLN A 90 12.92 7.21 -11.64
C GLN A 90 11.95 6.20 -12.26
N VAL A 91 10.86 5.88 -11.55
CA VAL A 91 9.81 5.03 -12.10
C VAL A 91 9.10 5.75 -13.25
N THR A 92 8.66 6.98 -13.04
CA THR A 92 7.89 7.79 -14.01
C THR A 92 8.65 8.04 -15.32
N GLU A 93 9.93 8.42 -15.26
CA GLU A 93 10.80 8.62 -16.42
C GLU A 93 11.04 7.31 -17.19
N GLY A 94 11.00 6.18 -16.49
CA GLY A 94 11.11 4.84 -17.07
C GLY A 94 9.81 4.28 -17.67
N ILE A 95 8.69 5.00 -17.60
CA ILE A 95 7.41 4.59 -18.21
C ILE A 95 7.38 5.06 -19.67
N GLN A 96 7.84 4.21 -20.58
CA GLN A 96 7.79 4.48 -22.02
C GLN A 96 7.17 3.31 -22.79
N GLY A 97 6.19 3.61 -23.63
CA GLY A 97 5.47 2.64 -24.46
C GLY A 97 4.40 1.82 -23.71
N THR A 98 3.42 1.32 -24.48
CA THR A 98 2.22 0.65 -23.95
C THR A 98 2.54 -0.54 -23.05
N ALA A 99 3.51 -1.38 -23.41
CA ALA A 99 3.88 -2.54 -22.63
C ALA A 99 4.37 -2.15 -21.22
N ARG A 100 5.19 -1.09 -21.12
CA ARG A 100 5.73 -0.63 -19.84
C ARG A 100 4.66 0.04 -18.98
N ILE A 101 3.73 0.78 -19.59
CA ILE A 101 2.57 1.35 -18.91
C ILE A 101 1.73 0.23 -18.27
N LEU A 102 1.39 -0.81 -19.05
CA LEU A 102 0.59 -1.94 -18.55
C LEU A 102 1.30 -2.70 -17.42
N GLN A 103 2.61 -2.92 -17.54
CA GLN A 103 3.41 -3.53 -16.47
C GLN A 103 3.41 -2.66 -15.20
N THR A 104 3.59 -1.35 -15.34
CA THR A 104 3.60 -0.43 -14.21
C THR A 104 2.23 -0.35 -13.52
N LEU A 105 1.14 -0.34 -14.29
CA LEU A 105 -0.21 -0.41 -13.75
C LEU A 105 -0.48 -1.72 -13.01
N ALA A 106 -0.04 -2.86 -13.57
CA ALA A 106 -0.21 -4.15 -12.92
C ALA A 106 0.55 -4.23 -11.58
N VAL A 107 1.76 -3.68 -11.52
CA VAL A 107 2.61 -3.75 -10.33
C VAL A 107 2.26 -2.65 -9.34
N LEU A 108 2.36 -1.38 -9.72
CA LEU A 108 2.23 -0.23 -8.82
C LEU A 108 0.81 0.30 -8.70
N GLY A 109 -0.01 0.13 -9.74
CA GLY A 109 -1.43 0.51 -9.72
C GLY A 109 -2.31 -0.52 -8.99
N LEU A 110 -1.94 -1.80 -9.03
CA LEU A 110 -2.77 -2.90 -8.53
C LEU A 110 -2.10 -3.76 -7.46
N LEU A 111 -1.00 -4.44 -7.79
CA LEU A 111 -0.39 -5.41 -6.87
C LEU A 111 0.13 -4.75 -5.57
N ALA A 112 0.87 -3.65 -5.70
CA ALA A 112 1.44 -2.89 -4.59
C ALA A 112 0.37 -2.43 -3.59
N PRO A 113 -0.66 -1.65 -3.98
CA PRO A 113 -1.66 -1.16 -3.03
C PRO A 113 -2.45 -2.30 -2.37
N ILE A 114 -2.71 -3.41 -3.06
CA ILE A 114 -3.34 -4.60 -2.47
C ILE A 114 -2.45 -5.18 -1.37
N VAL A 115 -1.19 -5.45 -1.69
CA VAL A 115 -0.25 -6.07 -0.75
C VAL A 115 -0.01 -5.16 0.45
N GLU A 116 0.20 -3.86 0.23
CA GLU A 116 0.40 -2.88 1.29
C GLU A 116 -0.81 -2.83 2.24
N GLU A 117 -2.03 -2.74 1.73
CA GLU A 117 -3.22 -2.72 2.58
C GLU A 117 -3.40 -4.03 3.35
N LEU A 118 -3.13 -5.17 2.74
CA LEU A 118 -3.20 -6.47 3.42
C LEU A 118 -2.14 -6.60 4.53
N VAL A 119 -0.92 -6.13 4.30
CA VAL A 119 0.17 -6.18 5.29
C VAL A 119 -0.06 -5.18 6.41
N PHE A 120 -0.27 -3.90 6.09
CA PHE A 120 -0.32 -2.84 7.10
C PHE A 120 -1.70 -2.76 7.78
N ARG A 121 -2.81 -2.87 7.05
CA ARG A 121 -4.17 -2.67 7.58
C ARG A 121 -4.90 -3.98 7.86
N GLY A 122 -4.47 -5.07 7.21
CA GLY A 122 -4.92 -6.42 7.52
C GLY A 122 -4.15 -7.00 8.70
N LEU A 123 -2.91 -7.41 8.46
CA LEU A 123 -2.09 -8.13 9.43
C LEU A 123 -1.64 -7.24 10.60
N LEU A 124 -0.89 -6.17 10.32
CA LEU A 124 -0.27 -5.35 11.36
C LEU A 124 -1.33 -4.64 12.20
N TYR A 125 -2.27 -3.91 11.57
CA TYR A 125 -3.39 -3.29 12.29
C TYR A 125 -4.21 -4.33 13.06
N GLY A 126 -4.57 -5.48 12.46
CA GLY A 126 -5.36 -6.51 13.13
C GLY A 126 -4.65 -7.05 14.37
N TRP A 127 -3.34 -7.28 14.28
CA TRP A 127 -2.51 -7.72 15.40
C TRP A 127 -2.41 -6.67 16.52
N LEU A 128 -2.14 -5.41 16.17
CA LEU A 128 -2.07 -4.29 17.11
C LEU A 128 -3.41 -4.07 17.81
N ALA A 129 -4.52 -4.09 17.06
CA ALA A 129 -5.86 -3.83 17.57
C ALA A 129 -6.34 -4.93 18.53
N GLY A 130 -5.97 -6.20 18.27
CA GLY A 130 -6.29 -7.32 19.14
C GLY A 130 -5.47 -7.37 20.44
N ARG A 131 -4.33 -6.68 20.51
CA ARG A 131 -3.44 -6.66 21.69
C ARG A 131 -3.55 -5.39 22.52
N TRP A 132 -3.76 -4.26 21.87
CA TRP A 132 -3.80 -2.94 22.51
C TRP A 132 -5.14 -2.27 22.22
N SER A 133 -5.18 -1.33 21.28
CA SER A 133 -6.40 -0.60 20.94
C SER A 133 -6.44 -0.25 19.47
N ASN A 134 -7.63 0.07 18.95
CA ASN A 134 -7.77 0.55 17.59
C ASN A 134 -6.97 1.85 17.33
N LEU A 135 -6.83 2.72 18.34
CA LEU A 135 -6.03 3.94 18.23
C LEU A 135 -4.54 3.62 18.04
N VAL A 136 -4.00 2.70 18.84
CA VAL A 136 -2.61 2.23 18.70
C VAL A 136 -2.41 1.57 17.35
N ALA A 137 -3.35 0.72 16.93
CA ALA A 137 -3.33 0.07 15.63
C ALA A 137 -3.32 1.06 14.46
N PHE A 138 -4.20 2.07 14.54
CA PHE A 138 -4.31 3.15 13.58
C PHE A 138 -3.00 3.92 13.45
N VAL A 139 -2.44 4.41 14.56
CA VAL A 139 -1.23 5.23 14.54
C VAL A 139 -0.03 4.43 14.05
N LEU A 140 0.23 3.27 14.66
CA LEU A 140 1.44 2.50 14.37
C LEU A 140 1.41 1.86 12.98
N SER A 141 0.26 1.41 12.47
CA SER A 141 0.21 0.90 11.10
C SER A 141 0.37 2.01 10.05
N SER A 142 -0.13 3.21 10.33
CA SER A 142 0.05 4.38 9.45
C SER A 142 1.50 4.82 9.38
N LEU A 143 2.18 4.87 10.53
CA LEU A 143 3.61 5.18 10.61
C LEU A 143 4.46 4.11 9.92
N ALA A 144 4.17 2.83 10.14
CA ALA A 144 4.87 1.72 9.51
C ALA A 144 4.71 1.73 7.99
N PHE A 145 3.50 2.02 7.49
CA PHE A 145 3.23 2.18 6.07
C PHE A 145 4.07 3.31 5.45
N ALA A 146 4.09 4.48 6.09
CA ALA A 146 4.88 5.62 5.59
C ALA A 146 6.38 5.27 5.59
N ALA A 147 6.90 4.73 6.70
CA ALA A 147 8.31 4.37 6.85
C ALA A 147 8.80 3.33 5.82
N ALA A 148 7.91 2.51 5.26
CA ALA A 148 8.24 1.54 4.22
C ALA A 148 8.72 2.17 2.90
N HIS A 149 8.49 3.47 2.68
CA HIS A 149 8.82 4.15 1.43
C HIS A 149 10.29 4.62 1.34
N THR A 150 11.08 4.44 2.40
CA THR A 150 12.56 4.53 2.48
C THR A 150 13.22 5.88 2.18
N GLU A 151 12.58 6.76 1.44
CA GLU A 151 13.03 8.10 1.10
C GLU A 151 12.35 9.13 2.02
N PRO A 152 13.08 9.99 2.76
CA PRO A 152 12.49 10.91 3.73
C PRO A 152 11.37 11.78 3.17
N LEU A 153 11.56 12.34 1.96
CA LEU A 153 10.52 13.15 1.31
C LEU A 153 9.28 12.31 0.99
N HIS A 154 9.49 11.09 0.47
CA HIS A 154 8.38 10.17 0.17
C HIS A 154 7.60 9.82 1.45
N ILE A 155 8.29 9.46 2.53
CA ILE A 155 7.69 9.15 3.84
C ILE A 155 6.79 10.31 4.30
N LEU A 156 7.29 11.55 4.24
CA LEU A 156 6.52 12.73 4.66
C LEU A 156 5.27 12.93 3.79
N LEU A 157 5.39 12.75 2.48
CA LEU A 157 4.27 12.95 1.54
C LEU A 157 3.21 11.84 1.64
N VAL A 158 3.59 10.58 1.88
CA VAL A 158 2.62 9.48 2.01
C VAL A 158 2.05 9.32 3.41
N LEU A 159 2.64 9.94 4.44
CA LEU A 159 2.15 9.82 5.82
C LEU A 159 0.68 10.28 5.99
N PRO A 160 0.23 11.41 5.42
CA PRO A 160 -1.19 11.80 5.45
C PRO A 160 -2.11 10.74 4.84
N LEU A 161 -1.73 10.14 3.71
CA LEU A 161 -2.47 9.02 3.10
C LEU A 161 -2.46 7.79 4.00
N GLY A 162 -1.33 7.53 4.65
CA GLY A 162 -1.18 6.47 5.63
C GLY A 162 -2.22 6.56 6.76
N PHE A 163 -2.37 7.76 7.33
CA PHE A 163 -3.39 8.06 8.33
C PHE A 163 -4.80 8.03 7.75
N TRP A 164 -5.03 8.53 6.54
CA TRP A 164 -6.35 8.46 5.91
C TRP A 164 -6.83 7.01 5.75
N PHE A 165 -6.00 6.12 5.22
CA PHE A 165 -6.33 4.69 5.09
C PHE A 165 -6.45 4.00 6.44
N GLY A 166 -5.56 4.30 7.39
CA GLY A 166 -5.64 3.78 8.76
C GLY A 166 -6.97 4.17 9.44
N TRP A 167 -7.41 5.42 9.28
CA TRP A 167 -8.66 5.91 9.83
C TRP A 167 -9.87 5.25 9.15
N LEU A 168 -9.88 5.12 7.81
CA LEU A 168 -10.92 4.39 7.09
C LEU A 168 -11.05 2.95 7.61
N ARG A 169 -9.91 2.25 7.79
CA ARG A 169 -9.88 0.89 8.35
C ARG A 169 -10.42 0.85 9.78
N TRP A 170 -10.08 1.83 10.63
CA TRP A 170 -10.59 1.91 12.00
C TRP A 170 -12.10 2.13 12.02
N ARG A 171 -12.60 3.09 11.23
CA ARG A 171 -14.02 3.48 11.24
C ARG A 171 -14.94 2.44 10.61
N THR A 172 -14.50 1.80 9.53
CA THR A 172 -15.35 0.85 8.79
C THR A 172 -15.18 -0.59 9.25
N GLY A 173 -14.08 -0.91 9.95
CA GLY A 173 -13.72 -2.29 10.24
C GLY A 173 -13.38 -3.12 9.00
N SER A 174 -13.25 -2.48 7.82
CA SER A 174 -13.07 -3.14 6.53
C SER A 174 -11.84 -2.61 5.77
N LEU A 175 -11.19 -3.49 5.02
CA LEU A 175 -10.16 -3.16 4.04
C LEU A 175 -10.71 -2.77 2.67
N VAL A 176 -11.96 -3.11 2.35
CA VAL A 176 -12.50 -2.89 1.00
C VAL A 176 -12.44 -1.42 0.58
N PRO A 177 -12.86 -0.43 1.41
CA PRO A 177 -12.73 0.98 1.04
C PRO A 177 -11.27 1.41 0.82
N THR A 178 -10.33 0.93 1.64
CA THR A 178 -8.92 1.35 1.56
C THR A 178 -8.24 0.75 0.35
N ILE A 179 -8.42 -0.55 0.09
CA ILE A 179 -7.89 -1.23 -1.09
C ILE A 179 -8.39 -0.55 -2.37
N VAL A 180 -9.70 -0.33 -2.50
CA VAL A 180 -10.27 0.26 -3.71
C VAL A 180 -9.78 1.70 -3.90
N ALA A 181 -9.79 2.51 -2.85
CA ALA A 181 -9.32 3.88 -2.94
C ALA A 181 -7.82 3.97 -3.26
N HIS A 182 -7.01 3.08 -2.70
CA HIS A 182 -5.56 3.04 -2.93
C HIS A 182 -5.23 2.57 -4.36
N ILE A 183 -5.90 1.53 -4.88
CA ILE A 183 -5.77 1.09 -6.28
C ILE A 183 -6.11 2.23 -7.24
N ILE A 184 -7.26 2.89 -7.03
CA ILE A 184 -7.69 3.99 -7.90
C ILE A 184 -6.69 5.14 -7.83
N ASN A 185 -6.23 5.51 -6.63
CA ASN A 185 -5.23 6.55 -6.44
C ASN A 185 -3.94 6.27 -7.22
N ASN A 186 -3.38 5.07 -7.05
CA ASN A 186 -2.12 4.72 -7.72
C ASN A 186 -2.30 4.55 -9.22
N THR A 187 -3.46 4.04 -9.66
CA THR A 187 -3.81 3.97 -11.08
C THR A 187 -3.84 5.36 -11.70
N ILE A 188 -4.51 6.33 -11.06
CA ILE A 188 -4.53 7.73 -11.51
C ILE A 188 -3.10 8.30 -11.56
N ALA A 189 -2.29 8.07 -10.52
CA ALA A 189 -0.92 8.56 -10.47
C ALA A 189 -0.04 7.99 -11.60
N VAL A 190 -0.08 6.67 -11.83
CA VAL A 190 0.67 6.00 -12.91
C VAL A 190 0.17 6.45 -14.29
N SER A 191 -1.14 6.55 -14.48
CA SER A 191 -1.70 7.04 -15.75
C SER A 191 -1.29 8.50 -16.00
N ALA A 192 -1.41 9.38 -15.01
CA ALA A 192 -0.98 10.76 -15.13
C ALA A 192 0.52 10.85 -15.45
N ALA A 193 1.36 10.08 -14.77
CA ALA A 193 2.78 9.96 -15.07
C ALA A 193 3.02 9.56 -16.54
N SER A 194 2.30 8.56 -17.06
CA SER A 194 2.48 8.09 -18.45
C SER A 194 2.11 9.12 -19.54
N PHE A 195 1.27 10.11 -19.24
CA PHE A 195 0.91 11.18 -20.17
C PHE A 195 1.78 12.43 -20.03
N LEU A 196 2.47 12.58 -18.89
CA LEU A 196 3.28 13.75 -18.55
C LEU A 196 4.79 13.49 -18.73
N SER A 197 5.21 12.23 -18.83
CA SER A 197 6.58 11.87 -19.20
C SER A 197 6.81 12.20 -20.69
N PRO A 198 7.77 13.09 -21.01
CA PRO A 198 8.12 13.44 -22.39
C PRO A 198 8.78 12.30 -23.15
#